data_AF-A0A0G2HJ26-F1
#
_entry.id   AF-A0A0G2HJ26-F1
#
_cell.length_a   1.000
_cell.length_b   1.000
_cell.length_c   1.000
_cell.angle_alpha   90.00
_cell.angle_beta   90.00
_cell.angle_gamma   90.00
#
_symmetry.space_group_name_H-M   'P 1'
#
loop_
_entity.id
_entity.type
_entity.pdbx_description
1 polymer ?
#
loop_
_entity_poly.entity_id
_entity_poly.type
_entity_poly.pdbx_seq_one_letter_code
_entity_poly.pdbx_strand_id
1 'polypeptide(L)'
;MSYRALVKLARSDMPTLASPLILQTILDRPDASSWHRILLSVGFLKKLRAEEAHNLLLDLAKGIGEKLEEQSYVRVGESEPPQHGAPQRAIKVTTEKYLAQLLSKAEFISNDAAVEVLVELFRAAQHRGTRLAALDSLLSLLDSICTGTQEEVQADPAVRRIMAALKTVVPGAGSINERRPLQAEDWAESKTTGILPDLSDMNPNSLPPLMKAVVSAGEFHPGLKRLEAEFLEQIILPVLEKSQQEHTAWIDMFLTKHQATSLKNDVPETPISPCLWSTVLRDHYPYTPKKYLEAFNRYAIHCIAPAPEVKKFSARLRADTELRKNHEVQHWLVTFDWDSADLSNMPTATLFRLLDRVQDQTAERGVLLDMIVQHATLYLDEYEKYTNVWDGFVNTLSPKSDTVENEIDFNTWYNKHRFIARQVIDLIRVKRKQGQRRVLPSTMKLQLWLIFTVGWYSRDDACEAFVTRLEQLLLSLLQEDEAGAFRWWDISRATCDVVQAVLNTEAERLRVAYHVGRLGRAREAAGEASRQLRVASDLIKVEVALDLMDQCERDKMGDSLKRRVEEWRACDSDAVRERVFRWEKNRSSL
;
A
#
# COMPACT_ATOMS: atom_id res chain seq x y z
N MET A 1 41.30 31.31 18.07
CA MET A 1 40.26 32.37 18.11
C MET A 1 39.11 31.93 19.00
N SER A 2 38.57 32.79 19.86
CA SER A 2 37.42 32.45 20.74
C SER A 2 36.11 32.54 19.96
N TYR A 3 35.23 31.52 20.04
CA TYR A 3 33.91 31.55 19.39
C TYR A 3 33.12 32.82 19.71
N ARG A 4 33.27 33.36 20.93
CA ARG A 4 32.63 34.61 21.34
C ARG A 4 33.14 35.83 20.57
N ALA A 5 34.42 35.87 20.22
CA ALA A 5 34.98 36.94 19.40
C ALA A 5 34.42 36.86 17.97
N LEU A 6 34.31 35.64 17.43
CA LEU A 6 33.73 35.42 16.11
C LEU A 6 32.25 35.80 16.04
N VAL A 7 31.46 35.46 17.07
CA VAL A 7 30.05 35.91 17.19
C VAL A 7 29.95 37.44 17.25
N LYS A 8 30.87 38.13 17.94
CA LYS A 8 30.90 39.60 17.97
C LYS A 8 31.24 40.17 16.60
N LEU A 9 32.21 39.60 15.89
CA LEU A 9 32.58 40.01 14.54
C LEU A 9 31.41 39.84 13.56
N ALA A 10 30.73 38.69 13.61
CA ALA A 10 29.52 38.41 12.82
C ALA A 10 28.36 39.38 13.11
N ARG A 11 28.37 40.06 14.26
CA ARG A 11 27.37 41.05 14.66
C ARG A 11 27.82 42.50 14.45
N SER A 12 29.06 42.73 14.03
CA SER A 12 29.64 44.05 13.79
C SER A 12 29.06 44.73 12.54
N ASP A 13 29.55 45.93 12.26
CA ASP A 13 29.18 46.71 11.07
C ASP A 13 29.77 46.11 9.78
N MET A 14 30.76 45.20 9.89
CA MET A 14 31.40 44.49 8.77
C MET A 14 31.29 42.97 8.95
N PRO A 15 30.06 42.40 8.87
CA PRO A 15 29.81 40.97 9.13
C PRO A 15 30.56 40.04 8.16
N THR A 16 30.90 40.51 6.96
CA THR A 16 31.63 39.77 5.91
C THR A 16 33.02 39.31 6.34
N LEU A 17 33.68 40.07 7.22
CA LEU A 17 34.99 39.69 7.77
C LEU A 17 34.91 38.43 8.64
N ALA A 18 33.72 38.07 9.14
CA ALA A 18 33.52 36.83 9.87
C ALA A 18 33.37 35.60 8.95
N SER A 19 32.98 35.77 7.67
CA SER A 19 32.60 34.67 6.78
C SER A 19 33.71 33.62 6.59
N PRO A 20 34.96 33.98 6.24
CA PRO A 20 36.04 32.99 6.07
C PRO A 20 36.37 32.26 7.38
N LEU A 21 36.30 32.98 8.50
CA LEU A 21 36.57 32.44 9.82
C LEU A 21 35.47 31.49 10.29
N ILE A 22 34.20 31.78 9.97
CA ILE A 22 33.06 30.90 10.22
C ILE A 22 33.18 29.63 9.39
N LEU A 23 33.45 29.76 8.08
CA LEU A 23 33.65 28.63 7.17
C LEU A 23 34.75 27.70 7.70
N GLN A 24 35.93 28.26 7.97
CA GLN A 24 37.05 27.51 8.52
C GLN A 24 36.69 26.86 9.87
N THR A 25 36.01 27.58 10.75
CA THR A 25 35.60 27.05 12.05
C THR A 25 34.71 25.82 11.89
N ILE A 26 33.80 25.81 10.92
CA ILE A 26 32.86 24.70 10.72
C ILE A 26 33.56 23.49 10.11
N LEU A 27 34.42 23.70 9.12
CA LEU A 27 35.14 22.64 8.43
C LEU A 27 36.23 22.01 9.32
N ASP A 28 36.96 22.83 10.09
CA ASP A 28 38.08 22.37 10.91
C ASP A 28 37.66 21.88 12.31
N ARG A 29 36.45 22.23 12.78
CA ARG A 29 35.96 21.87 14.13
C ARG A 29 34.60 21.17 14.10
N PRO A 30 34.53 19.98 13.48
CA PRO A 30 33.29 19.24 13.24
C PRO A 30 32.50 18.90 14.52
N ASP A 31 33.14 18.87 15.68
CA ASP A 31 32.53 18.55 16.97
C ASP A 31 31.75 19.71 17.60
N ALA A 32 31.95 20.94 17.14
CA ALA A 32 31.36 22.16 17.68
C ALA A 32 29.98 22.50 17.07
N SER A 33 29.15 21.50 16.73
CA SER A 33 27.87 21.71 16.02
C SER A 33 26.90 22.69 16.70
N SER A 34 26.91 22.79 18.03
CA SER A 34 26.14 23.81 18.76
C SER A 34 26.59 25.24 18.41
N TRP A 35 27.89 25.46 18.24
CA TRP A 35 28.45 26.74 17.81
C TRP A 35 28.21 27.00 16.33
N HIS A 36 28.23 25.98 15.47
CA HIS A 36 27.95 26.14 14.05
C HIS A 36 26.58 26.77 13.82
N ARG A 37 25.55 26.32 14.56
CA ARG A 37 24.20 26.89 14.50
C ARG A 37 24.13 28.36 14.94
N ILE A 38 24.93 28.72 15.95
CA ILE A 38 24.98 30.11 16.45
C ILE A 38 25.71 31.02 15.43
N LEU A 39 26.79 30.51 14.83
CA LEU A 39 27.60 31.25 13.86
C LEU A 39 26.85 31.41 12.52
N LEU A 40 26.29 30.33 11.98
CA LEU A 40 25.41 30.33 10.80
C LEU A 40 23.95 30.57 11.21
N SER A 41 23.69 31.63 11.95
CA SER A 41 22.30 31.99 12.27
C SER A 41 21.64 32.73 11.11
N VAL A 42 20.32 32.58 10.96
CA VAL A 42 19.53 33.38 9.98
C VAL A 42 19.78 34.87 10.17
N GLY A 43 19.91 35.33 11.42
CA GLY A 43 20.19 36.75 11.72
C GLY A 43 21.57 37.22 11.24
N PHE A 44 22.57 36.34 11.18
CA PHE A 44 23.86 36.65 10.57
C PHE A 44 23.74 36.70 9.04
N LEU A 45 23.11 35.70 8.44
CA LEU A 45 22.95 35.62 6.97
C LEU A 45 22.14 36.80 6.42
N LYS A 46 21.09 37.25 7.14
CA LYS A 46 20.30 38.45 6.80
C LYS A 46 21.10 39.77 6.87
N LYS A 47 22.25 39.79 7.53
CA LYS A 47 23.13 40.97 7.59
C LYS A 47 24.16 41.02 6.46
N LEU A 48 24.37 39.91 5.75
CA LEU A 48 25.23 39.86 4.57
C LEU A 48 24.47 40.37 3.34
N ARG A 49 25.19 40.84 2.32
CA ARG A 49 24.59 41.00 1.00
C ARG A 49 24.22 39.62 0.45
N ALA A 50 23.16 39.54 -0.36
CA ALA A 50 22.67 38.26 -0.89
C ALA A 50 23.78 37.46 -1.60
N GLU A 51 24.63 38.11 -2.39
CA GLU A 51 25.78 37.48 -3.05
C GLU A 51 26.80 36.92 -2.04
N GLU A 52 27.07 37.62 -0.95
CA GLU A 52 28.02 37.20 0.09
C GLU A 52 27.46 36.02 0.90
N ALA A 53 26.16 36.05 1.21
CA ALA A 53 25.47 34.94 1.85
C ALA A 53 25.47 33.69 0.95
N HIS A 54 25.21 33.86 -0.34
CA HIS A 54 25.27 32.78 -1.32
C HIS A 54 26.66 32.15 -1.37
N ASN A 55 27.70 32.95 -1.60
CA ASN A 55 29.08 32.45 -1.71
C ASN A 55 29.51 31.71 -0.44
N LEU A 56 29.23 32.25 0.75
CA LEU A 56 29.54 31.57 2.02
C LEU A 56 28.86 30.20 2.13
N LEU A 57 27.59 30.11 1.77
CA LEU A 57 26.83 28.85 1.88
C LEU A 57 27.26 27.83 0.82
N LEU A 58 27.58 28.28 -0.38
CA LEU A 58 28.09 27.44 -1.46
C LEU A 58 29.49 26.91 -1.14
N ASP A 59 30.40 27.77 -0.67
CA ASP A 59 31.75 27.38 -0.24
C ASP A 59 31.67 26.39 0.92
N LEU A 60 30.71 26.56 1.82
CA LEU A 60 30.47 25.60 2.90
C LEU A 60 29.98 24.25 2.37
N ALA A 61 29.04 24.22 1.43
CA ALA A 61 28.54 22.97 0.84
C ALA A 61 29.67 22.22 0.11
N LYS A 62 30.49 22.93 -0.68
CA LYS A 62 31.67 22.37 -1.36
C LYS A 62 32.71 21.86 -0.38
N GLY A 63 33.05 22.66 0.63
CA GLY A 63 34.02 22.27 1.67
C GLY A 63 33.55 21.07 2.49
N ILE A 64 32.24 20.89 2.70
CA ILE A 64 31.69 19.65 3.28
C ILE A 64 31.98 18.47 2.36
N GLY A 65 31.74 18.61 1.05
CA GLY A 65 32.03 17.57 0.05
C GLY A 65 33.50 17.15 0.05
N GLU A 66 34.41 18.10 -0.06
CA GLU A 66 35.86 17.87 -0.04
C GLU A 66 36.30 17.14 1.24
N LYS A 67 35.80 17.57 2.42
CA LYS A 67 36.13 16.92 3.70
C LYS A 67 35.58 15.50 3.81
N LEU A 68 34.42 15.22 3.23
CA LEU A 68 33.84 13.87 3.22
C LEU A 68 34.58 12.95 2.24
N GLU A 69 35.02 13.48 1.10
CA GLU A 69 35.80 12.76 0.11
C GLU A 69 37.19 12.40 0.66
N GLU A 70 37.93 13.35 1.25
CA GLU A 70 39.20 13.12 1.93
C GLU A 70 39.11 11.95 2.94
N GLN A 71 38.03 11.90 3.71
CA GLN A 71 37.80 10.86 4.71
C GLN A 71 37.44 9.50 4.10
N SER A 72 36.89 9.47 2.88
CA SER A 72 36.57 8.23 2.18
C SER A 72 37.82 7.51 1.69
N TYR A 73 38.83 8.26 1.21
CA TYR A 73 40.11 7.71 0.75
C TYR A 73 40.95 7.09 1.89
N VAL A 74 40.97 7.71 3.07
CA VAL A 74 41.69 7.17 4.24
C VAL A 74 41.15 5.81 4.69
N ARG A 75 39.88 5.51 4.45
CA ARG A 75 39.27 4.22 4.84
C ARG A 75 39.52 3.08 3.85
N VAL A 76 39.90 3.37 2.60
CA VAL A 76 40.09 2.34 1.56
C VAL A 76 41.57 1.96 1.40
N GLY A 77 42.50 2.82 1.83
CA GLY A 77 43.95 2.60 1.66
C GLY A 77 44.72 2.00 2.85
N GLU A 78 44.19 2.06 4.08
CA GLU A 78 44.93 1.64 5.27
C GLU A 78 44.18 0.53 6.03
N SER A 79 44.75 -0.68 6.02
CA SER A 79 44.27 -1.85 6.79
C SER A 79 44.52 -1.73 8.30
N GLU A 80 45.12 -0.64 8.76
CA GLU A 80 45.34 -0.34 10.18
C GLU A 80 44.92 1.11 10.49
N PRO A 81 44.21 1.37 11.59
CA PRO A 81 43.92 2.74 12.02
C PRO A 81 45.25 3.47 12.30
N PRO A 82 45.44 4.70 11.80
CA PRO A 82 46.68 5.44 12.00
C PRO A 82 46.97 5.59 13.49
N GLN A 83 48.03 4.92 13.97
CA GLN A 83 48.25 4.75 15.39
C GLN A 83 48.49 6.06 16.15
N HIS A 84 48.84 7.19 15.50
CA HIS A 84 49.26 8.42 16.20
C HIS A 84 48.59 9.72 15.69
N GLY A 85 47.41 9.65 15.06
CA GLY A 85 46.61 10.84 14.74
C GLY A 85 45.18 10.66 15.21
N ALA A 86 44.61 11.64 15.93
CA ALA A 86 43.18 11.62 16.21
C ALA A 86 42.44 11.55 14.85
N PRO A 87 41.48 10.62 14.68
CA PRO A 87 40.78 10.47 13.41
C PRO A 87 40.21 11.83 12.99
N GLN A 88 40.56 12.32 11.80
CA GLN A 88 39.94 13.52 11.25
C GLN A 88 38.43 13.28 11.23
N ARG A 89 37.72 13.99 12.11
CA ARG A 89 36.32 13.68 12.42
C ARG A 89 35.44 14.21 11.29
N ALA A 90 34.50 13.41 10.82
CA ALA A 90 33.47 13.85 9.88
C ALA A 90 32.69 15.03 10.44
N ILE A 91 32.34 15.98 9.57
CA ILE A 91 31.39 17.06 9.92
C ILE A 91 30.13 16.40 10.45
N LYS A 92 29.65 16.86 11.61
CA LYS A 92 28.45 16.28 12.22
C LYS A 92 27.26 16.48 11.28
N VAL A 93 26.52 15.40 11.01
CA VAL A 93 25.22 15.37 10.30
C VAL A 93 24.27 16.47 10.76
N THR A 94 24.31 16.83 12.05
CA THR A 94 23.47 17.89 12.62
C THR A 94 23.79 19.30 12.11
N THR A 95 25.01 19.53 11.62
CA THR A 95 25.44 20.77 10.96
C THR A 95 24.97 20.77 9.51
N GLU A 96 25.17 19.66 8.78
CA GLU A 96 24.75 19.54 7.39
C GLU A 96 23.23 19.63 7.23
N LYS A 97 22.46 18.93 8.09
CA LYS A 97 20.99 19.04 8.12
C LYS A 97 20.53 20.46 8.40
N TYR A 98 21.23 21.17 9.29
CA TYR A 98 20.89 22.55 9.62
C TYR A 98 21.14 23.48 8.43
N LEU A 99 22.20 23.25 7.64
CA LEU A 99 22.45 23.99 6.41
C LEU A 99 21.31 23.81 5.40
N ALA A 100 20.85 22.58 5.15
CA ALA A 100 19.70 22.33 4.29
C ALA A 100 18.44 23.07 4.79
N GLN A 101 18.15 22.95 6.09
CA GLN A 101 16.98 23.60 6.70
C GLN A 101 17.01 25.13 6.59
N LEU A 102 18.19 25.77 6.68
CA LEU A 102 18.31 27.22 6.46
C LEU A 102 17.87 27.64 5.05
N LEU A 103 18.09 26.78 4.06
CA LEU A 103 17.81 27.06 2.65
C LEU A 103 16.31 26.93 2.31
N SER A 104 15.54 26.16 3.09
CA SER A 104 14.08 26.01 2.91
C SER A 104 13.28 27.32 3.08
N LYS A 105 13.84 28.31 3.79
CA LYS A 105 13.22 29.62 4.06
C LYS A 105 14.22 30.76 3.88
N ALA A 106 15.04 30.65 2.84
CA ALA A 106 16.15 31.56 2.63
C ALA A 106 15.71 32.92 2.05
N GLU A 107 15.03 33.74 2.85
CA GLU A 107 14.66 35.12 2.48
C GLU A 107 15.89 36.03 2.24
N PHE A 108 17.10 35.56 2.56
CA PHE A 108 18.35 36.30 2.47
C PHE A 108 19.16 36.02 1.18
N ILE A 109 18.72 35.07 0.34
CA ILE A 109 19.29 34.79 -0.99
C ILE A 109 18.16 34.56 -2.01
N SER A 110 18.49 34.55 -3.30
CA SER A 110 17.51 34.16 -4.34
C SER A 110 17.22 32.65 -4.28
N ASN A 111 16.06 32.26 -4.79
CA ASN A 111 15.72 30.83 -4.94
C ASN A 111 16.75 30.09 -5.80
N ASP A 112 17.29 30.73 -6.85
CA ASP A 112 18.34 30.13 -7.69
C ASP A 112 19.59 29.79 -6.88
N ALA A 113 20.05 30.72 -6.05
CA ALA A 113 21.21 30.50 -5.17
C ALA A 113 20.91 29.42 -4.12
N ALA A 114 19.70 29.40 -3.56
CA ALA A 114 19.32 28.35 -2.61
C ALA A 114 19.32 26.95 -3.25
N VAL A 115 18.82 26.84 -4.48
CA VAL A 115 18.81 25.60 -5.27
C VAL A 115 20.22 25.13 -5.56
N GLU A 116 21.13 26.02 -6.00
CA GLU A 116 22.52 25.68 -6.28
C GLU A 116 23.20 25.07 -5.03
N VAL A 117 23.08 25.72 -3.88
CA VAL A 117 23.64 25.23 -2.62
C VAL A 117 23.00 23.89 -2.20
N LEU A 118 21.68 23.74 -2.34
CA LEU A 118 20.98 22.50 -1.98
C LEU A 118 21.39 21.32 -2.87
N VAL A 119 21.56 21.53 -4.17
CA VAL A 119 22.04 20.49 -5.10
C VAL A 119 23.46 20.08 -4.73
N GLU A 120 24.34 21.03 -4.47
CA GLU A 120 25.71 20.74 -4.09
C GLU A 120 25.78 19.98 -2.76
N LEU A 121 25.02 20.42 -1.77
CA LEU A 121 24.91 19.73 -0.49
C LEU A 121 24.35 18.31 -0.64
N PHE A 122 23.35 18.10 -1.51
CA PHE A 122 22.79 16.78 -1.77
C PHE A 122 23.83 15.83 -2.38
N ARG A 123 24.64 16.32 -3.33
CA ARG A 123 25.71 15.55 -3.98
C ARG A 123 26.83 15.21 -3.01
N ALA A 124 27.31 16.22 -2.27
CA ALA A 124 28.38 16.11 -1.29
C ALA A 124 28.04 15.17 -0.13
N ALA A 125 26.79 15.19 0.33
CA ALA A 125 26.37 14.44 1.50
C ALA A 125 26.36 12.92 1.25
N GLN A 126 27.06 12.16 2.09
CA GLN A 126 26.97 10.69 2.14
C GLN A 126 25.89 10.21 3.12
N HIS A 127 25.49 11.06 4.06
CA HIS A 127 24.51 10.70 5.08
C HIS A 127 23.08 10.88 4.57
N ARG A 128 22.29 9.80 4.61
CA ARG A 128 20.88 9.76 4.17
C ARG A 128 20.03 10.92 4.73
N GLY A 129 20.19 11.21 6.02
CA GLY A 129 19.44 12.28 6.68
C GLY A 129 19.74 13.69 6.16
N THR A 130 20.94 13.93 5.64
CA THR A 130 21.30 15.22 5.03
C THR A 130 20.69 15.33 3.64
N ARG A 131 20.77 14.26 2.84
CA ARG A 131 20.10 14.18 1.53
C ARG A 131 18.59 14.37 1.63
N LEU A 132 17.95 13.74 2.63
CA LEU A 132 16.52 13.94 2.91
C LEU A 132 16.20 15.39 3.26
N ALA A 133 17.02 16.04 4.09
CA ALA A 133 16.80 17.44 4.43
C ALA A 133 16.98 18.38 3.22
N ALA A 134 17.94 18.08 2.34
CA ALA A 134 18.15 18.83 1.11
C ALA A 134 17.00 18.64 0.12
N LEU A 135 16.54 17.39 -0.08
CA LEU A 135 15.35 17.09 -0.89
C LEU A 135 14.11 17.80 -0.34
N ASP A 136 13.83 17.67 0.95
CA ASP A 136 12.66 18.31 1.58
C ASP A 136 12.70 19.84 1.45
N SER A 137 13.89 20.43 1.52
CA SER A 137 14.07 21.87 1.28
C SER A 137 13.84 22.25 -0.19
N LEU A 138 14.30 21.45 -1.16
CA LEU A 138 13.99 21.65 -2.58
C LEU A 138 12.50 21.53 -2.86
N LEU A 139 11.82 20.53 -2.28
CA LEU A 139 10.39 20.33 -2.41
C LEU A 139 9.60 21.47 -1.76
N SER A 140 10.02 21.96 -0.59
CA SER A 140 9.41 23.12 0.09
C SER A 140 9.56 24.40 -0.74
N LEU A 141 10.72 24.62 -1.35
CA LEU A 141 10.94 25.76 -2.26
C LEU A 141 10.00 25.66 -3.46
N LEU A 142 9.91 24.48 -4.08
CA LEU A 142 8.99 24.24 -5.20
C LEU A 142 7.54 24.47 -4.80
N ASP A 143 7.11 23.93 -3.66
CA ASP A 143 5.77 24.11 -3.10
C ASP A 143 5.42 25.59 -2.92
N SER A 144 6.35 26.36 -2.36
CA SER A 144 6.16 27.79 -2.07
C SER A 144 5.98 28.66 -3.31
N ILE A 145 6.55 28.25 -4.46
CA ILE A 145 6.44 29.00 -5.72
C ILE A 145 5.34 28.47 -6.64
N CYS A 146 4.76 27.31 -6.34
CA CYS A 146 3.62 26.75 -7.08
C CYS A 146 2.30 27.48 -6.75
N THR A 147 2.28 28.81 -6.87
CA THR A 147 1.13 29.70 -6.67
C THR A 147 0.56 30.15 -8.03
N GLY A 148 -0.75 30.42 -8.15
CA GLY A 148 -1.39 30.78 -9.43
C GLY A 148 -2.02 29.60 -10.21
N THR A 149 -2.32 29.80 -11.50
CA THR A 149 -2.86 28.74 -12.37
C THR A 149 -1.80 27.71 -12.76
N GLN A 150 -2.23 26.55 -13.28
CA GLN A 150 -1.28 25.53 -13.73
C GLN A 150 -0.38 26.03 -14.87
N GLU A 151 -0.90 26.79 -15.83
CA GLU A 151 -0.07 27.32 -16.93
C GLU A 151 0.97 28.33 -16.43
N GLU A 152 0.60 29.18 -15.46
CA GLU A 152 1.50 30.15 -14.85
C GLU A 152 2.66 29.45 -14.13
N VAL A 153 2.36 28.41 -13.34
CA VAL A 153 3.36 27.62 -12.61
C VAL A 153 4.32 26.91 -13.59
N GLN A 154 3.81 26.34 -14.67
CA GLN A 154 4.65 25.66 -15.68
C GLN A 154 5.51 26.61 -16.53
N ALA A 155 5.07 27.86 -16.68
CA ALA A 155 5.81 28.92 -17.35
C ALA A 155 6.93 29.51 -16.48
N ASP A 156 6.85 29.36 -15.15
CA ASP A 156 7.81 29.95 -14.22
C ASP A 156 9.23 29.36 -14.42
N PRO A 157 10.25 30.19 -14.72
CA PRO A 157 11.62 29.73 -14.88
C PRO A 157 12.23 29.14 -13.60
N ALA A 158 11.83 29.60 -12.41
CA ALA A 158 12.29 29.07 -11.13
C ALA A 158 11.76 27.63 -10.91
N VAL A 159 10.50 27.36 -11.26
CA VAL A 159 9.93 26.00 -11.24
C VAL A 159 10.76 25.05 -12.10
N ARG A 160 11.07 25.44 -13.34
CA ARG A 160 11.88 24.61 -14.25
C ARG A 160 13.28 24.32 -13.71
N ARG A 161 13.90 25.29 -13.04
CA ARG A 161 15.23 25.13 -12.42
C ARG A 161 15.18 24.20 -11.21
N ILE A 162 14.19 24.34 -10.33
CA ILE A 162 14.03 23.44 -9.18
C ILE A 162 13.72 22.02 -9.67
N MET A 163 12.87 21.86 -10.68
CA MET A 163 12.62 20.56 -11.32
C MET A 163 13.88 19.96 -11.92
N ALA A 164 14.71 20.76 -12.60
CA ALA A 164 16.00 20.30 -13.11
C ALA A 164 16.97 19.89 -11.99
N ALA A 165 16.96 20.60 -10.86
CA ALA A 165 17.71 20.23 -9.66
C ALA A 165 17.20 18.93 -9.04
N LEU A 166 15.88 18.74 -8.93
CA LEU A 166 15.29 17.51 -8.40
C LEU A 166 15.65 16.28 -9.24
N LYS A 167 15.89 16.43 -10.55
CA LYS A 167 16.41 15.32 -11.38
C LYS A 167 17.75 14.77 -10.88
N THR A 168 18.57 15.57 -10.20
CA THR A 168 19.85 15.09 -9.64
C THR A 168 19.64 14.15 -8.45
N VAL A 169 18.43 14.09 -7.88
CA VAL A 169 18.06 13.18 -6.79
C VAL A 169 17.74 11.78 -7.32
N VAL A 170 17.31 11.67 -8.58
CA VAL A 170 16.86 10.40 -9.19
C VAL A 170 17.87 9.26 -9.04
N PRO A 171 19.18 9.43 -9.34
CA PRO A 171 20.15 8.36 -9.15
C PRO A 171 20.27 7.90 -7.69
N GLY A 172 20.09 8.82 -6.73
CA GLY A 172 20.15 8.51 -5.31
C GLY A 172 18.89 7.79 -4.80
N ALA A 173 17.71 8.28 -5.18
CA ALA A 173 16.43 7.73 -4.75
C ALA A 173 16.07 6.41 -5.43
N GLY A 174 16.53 6.21 -6.67
CA GLY A 174 16.35 4.95 -7.40
C GLY A 174 17.42 3.90 -7.12
N SER A 175 18.44 4.21 -6.31
CA SER A 175 19.53 3.26 -6.07
C SER A 175 19.18 2.21 -5.02
N ILE A 176 19.77 1.02 -5.19
CA ILE A 176 19.82 -0.03 -4.17
C ILE A 176 20.39 0.49 -2.83
N ASN A 177 21.35 1.44 -2.89
CA ASN A 177 21.92 2.06 -1.71
C ASN A 177 21.80 3.58 -1.76
N GLU A 178 20.77 4.12 -1.09
CA GLU A 178 20.52 5.57 -1.03
C GLU A 178 21.65 6.38 -0.35
N ARG A 179 22.49 5.74 0.47
CA ARG A 179 23.63 6.42 1.13
C ARG A 179 24.75 6.64 0.12
N ARG A 180 25.06 5.61 -0.67
CA ARG A 180 26.10 5.63 -1.69
C ARG A 180 25.58 4.92 -2.95
N PRO A 181 25.04 5.67 -3.92
CA PRO A 181 24.60 5.12 -5.19
C PRO A 181 25.79 4.48 -5.91
N LEU A 182 25.59 3.24 -6.34
CA LEU A 182 26.65 2.42 -6.94
C LEU A 182 27.07 3.00 -8.28
N GLN A 183 28.38 3.19 -8.46
CA GLN A 183 28.98 3.59 -9.73
C GLN A 183 29.25 2.35 -10.60
N ALA A 184 29.57 2.56 -11.88
CA ALA A 184 29.84 1.47 -12.81
C ALA A 184 31.00 0.57 -12.35
N GLU A 185 31.98 1.16 -11.67
CA GLU A 185 33.15 0.50 -11.09
C GLU A 185 32.74 -0.41 -9.94
N ASP A 186 31.83 0.04 -9.06
CA ASP A 186 31.30 -0.76 -7.95
C ASP A 186 30.57 -2.00 -8.48
N TRP A 187 29.80 -1.85 -9.57
CA TRP A 187 29.12 -2.96 -10.24
C TRP A 187 30.12 -3.93 -10.90
N ALA A 188 31.20 -3.43 -11.49
CA ALA A 188 32.24 -4.27 -12.08
C ALA A 188 32.99 -5.07 -11.00
N GLU A 189 33.38 -4.43 -9.90
CA GLU A 189 34.02 -5.06 -8.75
C GLU A 189 33.14 -6.15 -8.14
N SER A 190 31.85 -5.86 -7.93
CA SER A 190 30.89 -6.81 -7.38
C SER A 190 30.75 -8.05 -8.29
N LYS A 191 30.78 -7.86 -9.62
CA LYS A 191 30.77 -8.98 -10.59
C LYS A 191 32.06 -9.80 -10.54
N THR A 192 33.21 -9.17 -10.39
CA THR A 192 34.51 -9.85 -10.32
C THR A 192 34.69 -10.62 -9.01
N THR A 193 34.27 -10.04 -7.88
CA THR A 193 34.41 -10.63 -6.54
C THR A 193 33.32 -11.65 -6.23
N GLY A 194 32.17 -11.57 -6.92
CA GLY A 194 30.98 -12.38 -6.61
C GLY A 194 30.26 -11.94 -5.33
N ILE A 195 30.65 -10.80 -4.76
CA ILE A 195 30.01 -10.20 -3.59
C ILE A 195 28.85 -9.32 -4.09
N LEU A 196 27.66 -9.53 -3.54
CA LEU A 196 26.48 -8.74 -3.91
C LEU A 196 26.52 -7.37 -3.21
N PRO A 197 26.05 -6.30 -3.89
CA PRO A 197 25.83 -5.02 -3.23
C PRO A 197 24.89 -5.16 -2.01
N ASP A 198 25.23 -4.43 -0.95
CA ASP A 198 24.54 -4.53 0.35
C ASP A 198 23.09 -4.00 0.32
N LEU A 199 22.19 -4.76 0.94
CA LEU A 199 20.77 -4.48 1.12
C LEU A 199 20.36 -4.30 2.59
N SER A 200 21.31 -4.31 3.53
CA SER A 200 21.06 -4.38 4.97
C SER A 200 20.14 -3.29 5.55
N ASP A 201 20.03 -2.14 4.88
CA ASP A 201 19.15 -1.04 5.29
C ASP A 201 17.70 -1.14 4.75
N MET A 202 17.40 -2.17 3.96
CA MET A 202 16.10 -2.36 3.32
C MET A 202 15.15 -3.09 4.26
N ASN A 203 14.06 -2.43 4.62
CA ASN A 203 12.92 -3.13 5.19
C ASN A 203 12.01 -3.57 4.03
N PRO A 204 11.75 -4.87 3.85
CA PRO A 204 10.99 -5.40 2.73
C PRO A 204 9.58 -4.81 2.60
N ASN A 205 8.97 -4.41 3.73
CA ASN A 205 7.60 -3.90 3.78
C ASN A 205 7.52 -2.37 3.70
N SER A 206 8.63 -1.69 3.40
CA SER A 206 8.62 -0.23 3.31
C SER A 206 9.55 0.28 2.23
N LEU A 207 9.19 1.43 1.66
CA LEU A 207 10.05 2.13 0.73
C LEU A 207 11.32 2.66 1.43
N PRO A 208 12.48 2.62 0.74
CA PRO A 208 13.66 3.37 1.13
C PRO A 208 13.32 4.84 1.44
N PRO A 209 13.91 5.48 2.46
CA PRO A 209 13.47 6.79 2.91
C PRO A 209 13.51 7.90 1.85
N LEU A 210 14.55 7.95 1.02
CA LEU A 210 14.67 8.97 -0.03
C LEU A 210 13.66 8.70 -1.16
N MET A 211 13.52 7.45 -1.58
CA MET A 211 12.48 7.01 -2.51
C MET A 211 11.09 7.36 -2.00
N LYS A 212 10.79 7.07 -0.73
CA LYS A 212 9.53 7.40 -0.06
C LYS A 212 9.26 8.91 -0.09
N ALA A 213 10.27 9.72 0.24
CA ALA A 213 10.13 11.17 0.24
C ALA A 213 9.82 11.72 -1.17
N VAL A 214 10.38 11.12 -2.23
CA VAL A 214 10.07 11.48 -3.61
C VAL A 214 8.63 11.10 -3.98
N VAL A 215 8.22 9.85 -3.77
CA VAL A 215 6.90 9.39 -4.23
C VAL A 215 5.73 9.92 -3.40
N SER A 216 5.95 10.21 -2.12
CA SER A 216 4.94 10.81 -1.24
C SER A 216 5.04 12.34 -1.19
N ALA A 217 5.81 12.98 -2.07
CA ALA A 217 6.04 14.42 -2.01
C ALA A 217 4.73 15.23 -2.03
N GLY A 218 3.77 14.84 -2.88
CA GLY A 218 2.47 15.51 -2.99
C GLY A 218 1.57 15.43 -1.74
N GLU A 219 1.85 14.51 -0.80
CA GLU A 219 1.14 14.43 0.48
C GLU A 219 1.59 15.54 1.45
N PHE A 220 2.87 15.90 1.42
CA PHE A 220 3.49 16.87 2.33
C PHE A 220 3.64 18.26 1.71
N HIS A 221 3.60 18.35 0.39
CA HIS A 221 3.80 19.56 -0.40
C HIS A 221 2.63 19.74 -1.38
N PRO A 222 1.46 20.24 -0.92
CA PRO A 222 0.22 20.26 -1.69
C PRO A 222 0.27 21.07 -3.00
N GLY A 223 1.17 22.06 -3.09
CA GLY A 223 1.42 22.86 -4.30
C GLY A 223 1.91 22.00 -5.47
N LEU A 224 2.58 20.87 -5.20
CA LEU A 224 3.04 19.93 -6.23
C LEU A 224 1.91 19.29 -7.02
N LYS A 225 0.67 19.26 -6.52
CA LYS A 225 -0.49 18.72 -7.27
C LYS A 225 -0.69 19.41 -8.62
N ARG A 226 -0.24 20.67 -8.75
CA ARG A 226 -0.31 21.44 -10.00
C ARG A 226 0.74 21.00 -11.04
N LEU A 227 1.75 20.28 -10.59
CA LEU A 227 2.84 19.72 -11.39
C LEU A 227 2.82 18.19 -11.36
N GLU A 228 1.69 17.58 -11.00
CA GLU A 228 1.64 16.13 -10.74
C GLU A 228 2.10 15.32 -11.95
N ALA A 229 1.63 15.67 -13.15
CA ALA A 229 2.02 15.00 -14.39
C ALA A 229 3.52 15.19 -14.68
N GLU A 230 4.04 16.42 -14.61
CA GLU A 230 5.46 16.69 -14.87
C GLU A 230 6.37 16.06 -13.82
N PHE A 231 5.97 16.08 -12.54
CA PHE A 231 6.71 15.48 -11.44
C PHE A 231 6.74 13.97 -11.52
N LEU A 232 5.61 13.35 -11.90
CA LEU A 232 5.55 11.94 -12.19
C LEU A 232 6.51 11.57 -13.33
N GLU A 233 6.40 12.24 -14.47
CA GLU A 233 7.17 11.94 -15.68
C GLU A 233 8.68 12.18 -15.49
N GLN A 234 9.05 13.28 -14.85
CA GLN A 234 10.45 13.71 -14.80
C GLN A 234 11.22 13.21 -13.59
N ILE A 235 10.53 12.78 -12.52
CA ILE A 235 11.16 12.41 -11.25
C ILE A 235 10.74 11.01 -10.79
N ILE A 236 9.44 10.76 -10.55
CA ILE A 236 8.97 9.51 -9.95
C ILE A 236 9.18 8.31 -10.90
N LEU A 237 8.78 8.42 -12.17
CA LEU A 237 8.97 7.34 -13.14
C LEU A 237 10.45 7.05 -13.39
N PRO A 238 11.35 8.04 -13.55
CA PRO A 238 12.78 7.80 -13.59
C PRO A 238 13.35 7.12 -12.34
N VAL A 239 12.84 7.43 -11.13
CA VAL A 239 13.23 6.72 -9.90
C VAL A 239 12.80 5.26 -9.95
N LEU A 240 11.57 4.99 -10.40
CA LEU A 240 11.06 3.63 -10.59
C LEU A 240 11.91 2.85 -11.60
N GLU A 241 12.18 3.44 -12.77
CA GLU A 241 12.98 2.80 -13.83
C GLU A 241 14.42 2.54 -13.38
N LYS A 242 15.05 3.50 -12.71
CA LYS A 242 16.39 3.34 -12.15
C LYS A 242 16.43 2.22 -11.10
N SER A 243 15.41 2.15 -10.24
CA SER A 243 15.27 1.09 -9.24
C SER A 243 15.10 -0.28 -9.88
N GLN A 244 14.29 -0.38 -10.93
CA GLN A 244 14.12 -1.61 -11.70
C GLN A 244 15.44 -2.04 -12.35
N GLN A 245 16.17 -1.12 -12.98
CA GLN A 245 17.45 -1.42 -13.63
C GLN A 245 18.49 -1.95 -12.64
N GLU A 246 18.67 -1.29 -11.49
CA GLU A 246 19.64 -1.74 -10.49
C GLU A 246 19.21 -3.07 -9.87
N HIS A 247 17.93 -3.24 -9.56
CA HIS A 247 17.45 -4.49 -8.99
C HIS A 247 17.57 -5.67 -9.96
N THR A 248 17.29 -5.47 -11.26
CA THR A 248 17.53 -6.49 -12.29
C THR A 248 19.01 -6.88 -12.35
N ALA A 249 19.93 -5.91 -12.31
CA ALA A 249 21.37 -6.20 -12.26
C ALA A 249 21.74 -6.98 -10.99
N TRP A 250 21.15 -6.63 -9.85
CA TRP A 250 21.34 -7.35 -8.59
C TRP A 250 20.78 -8.79 -8.64
N ILE A 251 19.60 -9.00 -9.20
CA ILE A 251 18.99 -10.33 -9.39
C ILE A 251 19.88 -11.20 -10.28
N ASP A 252 20.38 -10.66 -11.39
CA ASP A 252 21.29 -11.39 -12.29
C ASP A 252 22.53 -11.90 -11.55
N MET A 253 23.11 -11.06 -10.70
CA MET A 253 24.24 -11.43 -9.85
C MET A 253 23.85 -12.46 -8.80
N PHE A 254 22.69 -12.31 -8.16
CA PHE A 254 22.19 -13.24 -7.15
C PHE A 254 21.96 -14.64 -7.75
N LEU A 255 21.29 -14.72 -8.90
CA LEU A 255 21.08 -15.96 -9.63
C LEU A 255 22.40 -16.59 -10.07
N THR A 256 23.39 -15.79 -10.48
CA THR A 256 24.73 -16.29 -10.82
C THR A 256 25.43 -16.88 -9.60
N LYS A 257 25.44 -16.16 -8.47
CA LYS A 257 26.02 -16.61 -7.18
C LYS A 257 25.43 -17.95 -6.73
N HIS A 258 24.12 -18.15 -6.92
CA HIS A 258 23.41 -19.37 -6.53
C HIS A 258 23.22 -20.40 -7.66
N GLN A 259 23.95 -20.26 -8.77
CA GLN A 259 23.94 -21.18 -9.91
C GLN A 259 22.54 -21.46 -10.47
N ALA A 260 21.71 -20.41 -10.56
CA ALA A 260 20.31 -20.46 -10.98
C ALA A 260 20.00 -19.49 -12.13
N THR A 261 20.99 -19.22 -13.00
CA THR A 261 20.87 -18.30 -14.13
C THR A 261 19.79 -18.68 -15.14
N SER A 262 19.38 -19.96 -15.18
CA SER A 262 18.25 -20.42 -15.98
C SER A 262 16.92 -19.75 -15.62
N LEU A 263 16.77 -19.27 -14.38
CA LEU A 263 15.56 -18.62 -13.88
C LEU A 263 15.40 -17.17 -14.35
N LYS A 264 16.38 -16.60 -15.04
CA LYS A 264 16.39 -15.18 -15.41
C LYS A 264 15.13 -14.76 -16.18
N ASN A 265 14.61 -15.62 -17.04
CA ASN A 265 13.40 -15.35 -17.82
C ASN A 265 12.10 -15.71 -17.08
N ASP A 266 12.19 -16.43 -15.96
CA ASP A 266 11.04 -16.86 -15.16
C ASP A 266 10.66 -15.84 -14.08
N VAL A 267 11.51 -14.84 -13.87
CA VAL A 267 11.37 -13.80 -12.84
C VAL A 267 11.08 -12.46 -13.52
N PRO A 268 10.00 -11.74 -13.14
CA PRO A 268 9.69 -10.44 -13.71
C PRO A 268 10.69 -9.37 -13.25
N GLU A 269 10.92 -8.37 -14.09
CA GLU A 269 11.62 -7.14 -13.70
C GLU A 269 10.83 -6.42 -12.61
N THR A 270 11.49 -6.11 -11.49
CA THR A 270 10.86 -5.50 -10.32
C THR A 270 11.73 -4.38 -9.77
N PRO A 271 11.16 -3.30 -9.21
CA PRO A 271 11.93 -2.36 -8.42
C PRO A 271 12.45 -3.05 -7.16
N ILE A 272 13.48 -2.45 -6.53
CA ILE A 272 14.09 -3.01 -5.32
C ILE A 272 13.08 -3.21 -4.18
N SER A 273 12.01 -2.40 -4.14
CA SER A 273 10.87 -2.62 -3.26
C SER A 273 9.59 -2.67 -4.10
N PRO A 274 8.91 -3.84 -4.20
CA PRO A 274 7.67 -3.97 -4.96
C PRO A 274 6.54 -3.05 -4.51
N CYS A 275 6.58 -2.57 -3.26
CA CYS A 275 5.66 -1.54 -2.74
C CYS A 275 5.71 -0.24 -3.55
N LEU A 276 6.80 0.02 -4.29
CA LEU A 276 6.95 1.20 -5.13
C LEU A 276 5.87 1.24 -6.22
N TRP A 277 5.60 0.14 -6.91
CA TRP A 277 4.53 0.10 -7.89
C TRP A 277 3.18 0.38 -7.26
N SER A 278 2.88 -0.24 -6.12
CA SER A 278 1.61 -0.02 -5.45
C SER A 278 1.43 1.43 -5.05
N THR A 279 2.51 2.11 -4.63
CA THR A 279 2.49 3.54 -4.28
C THR A 279 2.29 4.41 -5.53
N VAL A 280 3.10 4.20 -6.58
CA VAL A 280 3.01 4.97 -7.84
C VAL A 280 1.64 4.80 -8.50
N LEU A 281 1.17 3.57 -8.64
CA LEU A 281 -0.15 3.28 -9.21
C LEU A 281 -1.24 3.85 -8.31
N ARG A 282 -1.20 3.60 -7.00
CA ARG A 282 -2.24 4.12 -6.10
C ARG A 282 -2.31 5.63 -6.17
N ASP A 283 -1.20 6.34 -6.16
CA ASP A 283 -1.23 7.79 -5.96
C ASP A 283 -1.31 8.56 -7.29
N HIS A 284 -0.74 8.03 -8.38
CA HIS A 284 -0.55 8.74 -9.65
C HIS A 284 -1.14 8.01 -10.88
N TYR A 285 -2.06 7.06 -10.69
CA TYR A 285 -2.62 6.26 -11.79
C TYR A 285 -3.04 7.04 -13.05
N PRO A 286 -3.79 8.17 -12.97
CA PRO A 286 -4.31 8.85 -14.17
C PRO A 286 -3.22 9.32 -15.14
N TYR A 287 -2.00 9.54 -14.64
CA TYR A 287 -0.85 9.99 -15.41
C TYR A 287 0.17 8.87 -15.64
N THR A 288 -0.03 7.69 -15.05
CA THR A 288 0.94 6.59 -15.12
C THR A 288 0.78 5.82 -16.45
N PRO A 289 1.85 5.69 -17.25
CA PRO A 289 1.81 4.90 -18.48
C PRO A 289 1.41 3.44 -18.22
N LYS A 290 0.56 2.89 -19.11
CA LYS A 290 0.00 1.53 -18.99
C LYS A 290 1.05 0.42 -18.84
N LYS A 291 2.25 0.61 -19.41
CA LYS A 291 3.39 -0.33 -19.28
C LYS A 291 3.72 -0.67 -17.82
N TYR A 292 3.53 0.27 -16.88
CA TYR A 292 3.82 0.03 -15.46
C TYR A 292 2.71 -0.76 -14.76
N LEU A 293 1.44 -0.58 -15.15
CA LEU A 293 0.33 -1.42 -14.70
C LEU A 293 0.53 -2.86 -15.18
N GLU A 294 0.92 -3.04 -16.45
CA GLU A 294 1.22 -4.36 -17.03
C GLU A 294 2.41 -5.04 -16.34
N ALA A 295 3.49 -4.29 -16.05
CA ALA A 295 4.63 -4.80 -15.29
C ALA A 295 4.24 -5.20 -13.86
N PHE A 296 3.45 -4.37 -13.18
CA PHE A 296 2.91 -4.69 -11.85
C PHE A 296 2.03 -5.95 -11.86
N ASN A 297 1.15 -6.08 -12.86
CA ASN A 297 0.29 -7.27 -13.00
C ASN A 297 1.12 -8.54 -13.27
N ARG A 298 2.15 -8.46 -14.11
CA ARG A 298 3.09 -9.59 -14.33
C ARG A 298 3.78 -10.00 -13.03
N TYR A 299 4.21 -9.04 -12.22
CA TYR A 299 4.75 -9.31 -10.89
C TYR A 299 3.72 -9.97 -9.97
N ALA A 300 2.49 -9.44 -9.92
CA ALA A 300 1.41 -10.00 -9.12
C ALA A 300 1.12 -11.47 -9.47
N ILE A 301 0.99 -11.77 -10.76
CA ILE A 301 0.80 -13.15 -11.26
C ILE A 301 1.96 -14.04 -10.82
N HIS A 302 3.20 -13.58 -10.95
CA HIS A 302 4.37 -14.34 -10.52
C HIS A 302 4.32 -14.65 -9.02
N CYS A 303 3.87 -13.73 -8.17
CA CYS A 303 3.76 -14.03 -6.75
C CYS A 303 2.61 -15.00 -6.41
N ILE A 304 1.51 -14.95 -7.15
CA ILE A 304 0.36 -15.85 -6.93
C ILE A 304 0.68 -17.26 -7.46
N ALA A 305 1.27 -17.34 -8.64
CA ALA A 305 1.58 -18.59 -9.33
C ALA A 305 3.00 -18.53 -9.93
N PRO A 306 4.05 -18.62 -9.08
CA PRO A 306 5.43 -18.59 -9.55
C PRO A 306 5.73 -19.81 -10.41
N ALA A 307 6.67 -19.66 -11.36
CA ALA A 307 7.12 -20.78 -12.18
C ALA A 307 7.64 -21.94 -11.29
N PRO A 308 7.42 -23.21 -11.67
CA PRO A 308 7.79 -24.36 -10.84
C PRO A 308 9.27 -24.36 -10.43
N GLU A 309 10.17 -23.94 -11.32
CA GLU A 309 11.60 -23.87 -11.03
C GLU A 309 11.94 -22.74 -10.04
N VAL A 310 11.24 -21.60 -10.09
CA VAL A 310 11.37 -20.51 -9.11
C VAL A 310 10.87 -20.96 -7.74
N LYS A 311 9.73 -21.67 -7.69
CA LYS A 311 9.17 -22.25 -6.45
C LYS A 311 10.14 -23.25 -5.82
N LYS A 312 10.72 -24.15 -6.63
CA LYS A 312 11.72 -25.13 -6.20
C LYS A 312 13.01 -24.47 -5.71
N PHE A 313 13.51 -23.47 -6.43
CA PHE A 313 14.70 -22.72 -6.05
C PHE A 313 14.49 -22.00 -4.72
N SER A 314 13.35 -21.33 -4.54
CA SER A 314 13.07 -20.59 -3.30
C SER A 314 12.84 -21.53 -2.11
N ALA A 315 12.19 -22.68 -2.32
CA ALA A 315 12.10 -23.74 -1.31
C ALA A 315 13.47 -24.28 -0.89
N ARG A 316 14.41 -24.45 -1.83
CA ARG A 316 15.80 -24.83 -1.53
C ARG A 316 16.51 -23.80 -0.66
N LEU A 317 16.37 -22.51 -0.98
CA LEU A 317 16.93 -21.43 -0.18
C LEU A 317 16.33 -21.39 1.24
N ARG A 318 15.02 -21.65 1.38
CA ARG A 318 14.33 -21.67 2.68
C ARG A 318 14.75 -22.85 3.56
N ALA A 319 15.03 -24.01 2.94
CA ALA A 319 15.42 -25.23 3.64
C ALA A 319 16.85 -25.16 4.21
N ASP A 320 17.72 -24.35 3.63
CA ASP A 320 19.09 -24.13 4.10
C ASP A 320 19.12 -23.06 5.19
N THR A 321 19.43 -23.49 6.42
CA THR A 321 19.42 -22.62 7.61
C THR A 321 20.51 -21.55 7.60
N GLU A 322 21.65 -21.80 6.95
CA GLU A 322 22.75 -20.83 6.89
C GLU A 322 22.46 -19.81 5.80
N LEU A 323 22.04 -20.26 4.61
CA LEU A 323 21.62 -19.34 3.54
C LEU A 323 20.46 -18.46 3.97
N ARG A 324 19.50 -18.99 4.72
CA ARG A 324 18.36 -18.22 5.22
C ARG A 324 18.79 -17.04 6.12
N LYS A 325 19.95 -17.07 6.77
CA LYS A 325 20.41 -15.92 7.59
C LYS A 325 20.97 -14.78 6.74
N ASN A 326 21.31 -15.04 5.49
CA ASN A 326 21.90 -14.04 4.61
C ASN A 326 20.85 -13.01 4.16
N HIS A 327 21.21 -11.72 4.22
CA HIS A 327 20.29 -10.64 3.85
C HIS A 327 19.86 -10.71 2.38
N GLU A 328 20.74 -11.14 1.48
CA GLU A 328 20.38 -11.32 0.06
C GLU A 328 19.32 -12.41 -0.16
N VAL A 329 19.38 -13.50 0.61
CA VAL A 329 18.41 -14.59 0.52
C VAL A 329 17.08 -14.16 1.12
N GLN A 330 17.11 -13.43 2.25
CA GLN A 330 15.90 -12.84 2.82
C GLN A 330 15.22 -11.89 1.83
N HIS A 331 16.00 -11.02 1.16
CA HIS A 331 15.48 -10.12 0.14
C HIS A 331 14.80 -10.86 -1.02
N TRP A 332 15.46 -11.89 -1.56
CA TRP A 332 14.88 -12.76 -2.58
C TRP A 332 13.55 -13.37 -2.12
N LEU A 333 13.54 -13.98 -0.94
CA LEU A 333 12.36 -14.69 -0.41
C LEU A 333 11.18 -13.74 -0.21
N VAL A 334 11.42 -12.53 0.31
CA VAL A 334 10.32 -11.57 0.47
C VAL A 334 9.82 -11.05 -0.88
N THR A 335 10.71 -10.89 -1.86
CA THR A 335 10.33 -10.33 -3.17
C THR A 335 9.59 -11.34 -4.05
N PHE A 336 10.03 -12.60 -4.09
CA PHE A 336 9.56 -13.61 -5.06
C PHE A 336 8.92 -14.86 -4.44
N ASP A 337 9.10 -15.11 -3.15
CA ASP A 337 8.59 -16.30 -2.46
C ASP A 337 7.56 -15.93 -1.39
N TRP A 338 6.48 -15.29 -1.86
CA TRP A 338 5.45 -14.76 -0.99
C TRP A 338 4.63 -15.89 -0.36
N ASP A 339 4.80 -16.05 0.95
CA ASP A 339 4.12 -17.07 1.75
C ASP A 339 3.18 -16.46 2.80
N SER A 340 2.88 -15.16 2.72
CA SER A 340 2.23 -14.43 3.81
C SER A 340 0.72 -14.33 3.68
N ALA A 341 0.03 -14.58 4.79
CA ALA A 341 -1.40 -14.37 5.01
C ALA A 341 -1.83 -12.89 5.14
N ASP A 342 -0.95 -11.92 4.84
CA ASP A 342 -1.27 -10.49 4.97
C ASP A 342 -1.98 -9.93 3.73
N LEU A 343 -3.31 -9.94 3.82
CA LEU A 343 -4.24 -9.43 2.82
C LEU A 343 -4.02 -7.95 2.44
N SER A 344 -3.51 -7.14 3.36
CA SER A 344 -3.44 -5.68 3.18
C SER A 344 -2.40 -5.22 2.15
N ASN A 345 -1.42 -6.10 1.87
CA ASN A 345 -0.32 -5.86 0.94
C ASN A 345 -0.52 -6.56 -0.42
N MET A 346 -1.68 -7.20 -0.66
CA MET A 346 -1.88 -7.98 -1.88
C MET A 346 -1.97 -7.10 -3.13
N PRO A 347 -1.39 -7.51 -4.27
CA PRO A 347 -1.42 -6.71 -5.50
C PRO A 347 -2.85 -6.51 -6.01
N THR A 348 -3.71 -7.50 -5.76
CA THR A 348 -5.14 -7.45 -6.07
C THR A 348 -5.85 -6.32 -5.32
N ALA A 349 -5.44 -6.00 -4.08
CA ALA A 349 -6.00 -4.88 -3.34
C ALA A 349 -5.66 -3.53 -3.99
N THR A 350 -4.45 -3.40 -4.54
CA THR A 350 -4.08 -2.24 -5.37
C THR A 350 -4.99 -2.15 -6.60
N LEU A 351 -5.22 -3.25 -7.32
CA LEU A 351 -6.13 -3.25 -8.50
C LEU A 351 -7.56 -2.83 -8.14
N PHE A 352 -8.10 -3.27 -7.00
CA PHE A 352 -9.41 -2.81 -6.52
C PHE A 352 -9.43 -1.29 -6.26
N ARG A 353 -8.40 -0.74 -5.62
CA ARG A 353 -8.28 0.72 -5.40
C ARG A 353 -8.17 1.49 -6.71
N LEU A 354 -7.51 0.94 -7.72
CA LEU A 354 -7.44 1.55 -9.06
C LEU A 354 -8.80 1.52 -9.75
N LEU A 355 -9.52 0.41 -9.64
CA LEU A 355 -10.87 0.26 -10.18
C LEU A 355 -11.82 1.34 -9.62
N ASP A 356 -11.60 1.77 -8.37
CA ASP A 356 -12.37 2.85 -7.77
C ASP A 356 -12.12 4.23 -8.39
N ARG A 357 -10.95 4.44 -8.99
CA ARG A 357 -10.52 5.72 -9.59
C ARG A 357 -10.88 5.85 -11.08
N VAL A 358 -11.13 4.76 -11.79
CA VAL A 358 -11.35 4.77 -13.26
C VAL A 358 -12.81 4.60 -13.69
N GLN A 359 -13.76 5.10 -12.88
CA GLN A 359 -15.19 4.81 -13.07
C GLN A 359 -15.72 5.24 -14.44
N ASP A 360 -15.27 6.40 -14.90
CA ASP A 360 -15.69 7.01 -16.17
C ASP A 360 -14.86 6.54 -17.38
N GLN A 361 -13.86 5.68 -17.16
CA GLN A 361 -12.94 5.22 -18.20
C GLN A 361 -13.19 3.75 -18.56
N THR A 362 -14.22 3.50 -19.38
CA THR A 362 -14.71 2.15 -19.71
C THR A 362 -13.60 1.18 -20.19
N ALA A 363 -12.68 1.65 -21.03
CA ALA A 363 -11.59 0.82 -21.55
C ALA A 363 -10.60 0.40 -20.46
N GLU A 364 -10.19 1.34 -19.60
CA GLU A 364 -9.23 1.05 -18.51
C GLU A 364 -9.86 0.18 -17.43
N ARG A 365 -11.13 0.43 -17.13
CA ARG A 365 -11.93 -0.40 -16.25
C ARG A 365 -11.98 -1.85 -16.74
N GLY A 366 -12.18 -2.08 -18.03
CA GLY A 366 -12.14 -3.42 -18.62
C GLY A 366 -10.82 -4.15 -18.33
N VAL A 367 -9.69 -3.48 -18.58
CA VAL A 367 -8.34 -4.03 -18.33
C VAL A 367 -8.15 -4.41 -16.85
N LEU A 368 -8.53 -3.54 -15.91
CA LEU A 368 -8.40 -3.82 -14.47
C LEU A 368 -9.29 -4.99 -14.04
N LEU A 369 -10.52 -5.07 -14.57
CA LEU A 369 -11.43 -6.18 -14.28
C LEU A 369 -10.86 -7.51 -14.76
N ASP A 370 -10.28 -7.56 -15.96
CA ASP A 370 -9.65 -8.75 -16.51
C ASP A 370 -8.45 -9.21 -15.64
N MET A 371 -7.62 -8.26 -15.18
CA MET A 371 -6.51 -8.55 -14.27
C MET A 371 -7.00 -9.11 -12.92
N ILE A 372 -8.05 -8.53 -12.34
CA ILE A 372 -8.63 -9.00 -11.08
C ILE A 372 -9.21 -10.42 -11.22
N VAL A 373 -9.92 -10.70 -12.32
CA VAL A 373 -10.46 -12.04 -12.61
C VAL A 373 -9.34 -13.05 -12.88
N GLN A 374 -8.27 -12.62 -13.54
CA GLN A 374 -7.07 -13.45 -13.70
C GLN A 374 -6.48 -13.84 -12.35
N HIS A 375 -6.30 -12.89 -11.42
CA HIS A 375 -5.85 -13.19 -10.06
C HIS A 375 -6.78 -14.16 -9.35
N ALA A 376 -8.10 -13.95 -9.44
CA ALA A 376 -9.10 -14.85 -8.88
C ALA A 376 -8.99 -16.28 -9.43
N THR A 377 -8.72 -16.45 -10.73
CA THR A 377 -8.57 -17.81 -11.30
C THR A 377 -7.32 -18.51 -10.79
N LEU A 378 -6.22 -17.77 -10.62
CA LEU A 378 -4.98 -18.31 -10.05
C LEU A 378 -5.16 -18.70 -8.56
N TYR A 379 -5.87 -17.89 -7.77
CA TYR A 379 -6.21 -18.26 -6.39
C TYR A 379 -7.04 -19.53 -6.33
N LEU A 380 -8.01 -19.70 -7.23
CA LEU A 380 -8.83 -20.90 -7.30
C LEU A 380 -8.03 -22.14 -7.72
N ASP A 381 -7.02 -21.98 -8.57
CA ASP A 381 -6.16 -23.08 -8.96
C ASP A 381 -5.41 -23.65 -7.75
N GLU A 382 -4.84 -22.83 -6.87
CA GLU A 382 -4.22 -23.28 -5.60
C GLU A 382 -5.07 -22.91 -4.36
N TYR A 383 -6.40 -23.12 -4.40
CA TYR A 383 -7.32 -22.64 -3.35
C TYR A 383 -6.91 -23.04 -1.92
N GLU A 384 -6.46 -24.26 -1.71
CA GLU A 384 -6.05 -24.76 -0.39
C GLU A 384 -4.91 -23.94 0.22
N LYS A 385 -4.00 -23.40 -0.62
CA LYS A 385 -2.93 -22.48 -0.18
C LYS A 385 -3.47 -21.07 0.10
N TYR A 386 -4.49 -20.66 -0.65
CA TYR A 386 -4.99 -19.29 -0.67
C TYR A 386 -6.32 -19.08 0.04
N THR A 387 -6.74 -19.95 0.97
CA THR A 387 -8.04 -19.82 1.66
C THR A 387 -8.24 -18.46 2.35
N ASN A 388 -7.27 -18.02 3.15
CA ASN A 388 -7.33 -16.70 3.80
C ASN A 388 -7.31 -15.55 2.79
N VAL A 389 -6.50 -15.70 1.73
CA VAL A 389 -6.40 -14.70 0.65
C VAL A 389 -7.72 -14.57 -0.11
N TRP A 390 -8.35 -15.71 -0.37
CA TRP A 390 -9.63 -15.84 -1.02
C TRP A 390 -10.74 -15.19 -0.19
N ASP A 391 -10.77 -15.45 1.12
CA ASP A 391 -11.75 -14.83 2.01
C ASP A 391 -11.62 -13.31 2.03
N GLY A 392 -10.40 -12.77 2.05
CA GLY A 392 -10.18 -11.32 1.93
C GLY A 392 -10.58 -10.76 0.56
N PHE A 393 -10.29 -11.49 -0.52
CA PHE A 393 -10.74 -11.15 -1.87
C PHE A 393 -12.27 -11.07 -1.96
N VAL A 394 -12.95 -12.12 -1.47
CA VAL A 394 -14.41 -12.18 -1.41
C VAL A 394 -14.92 -11.01 -0.57
N ASN A 395 -14.43 -10.81 0.65
CA ASN A 395 -14.88 -9.72 1.52
C ASN A 395 -14.66 -8.32 0.91
N THR A 396 -13.66 -8.13 0.04
CA THR A 396 -13.46 -6.87 -0.70
C THR A 396 -14.58 -6.59 -1.69
N LEU A 397 -15.24 -7.62 -2.21
CA LEU A 397 -16.43 -7.50 -3.08
C LEU A 397 -17.72 -7.22 -2.30
N SER A 398 -17.69 -7.29 -0.97
CA SER A 398 -18.87 -7.10 -0.12
C SER A 398 -19.38 -5.66 -0.17
N PRO A 399 -20.70 -5.44 -0.30
CA PRO A 399 -21.27 -4.11 -0.06
C PRO A 399 -21.18 -3.80 1.44
N LYS A 400 -20.80 -2.56 1.78
CA LYS A 400 -20.81 -2.06 3.16
C LYS A 400 -22.18 -1.50 3.50
N SER A 401 -22.46 -1.27 4.78
CA SER A 401 -23.75 -0.68 5.19
C SER A 401 -23.97 0.70 4.55
N ASP A 402 -22.99 1.60 4.62
CA ASP A 402 -23.07 2.92 3.96
C ASP A 402 -23.32 2.81 2.45
N THR A 403 -22.80 1.74 1.82
CA THR A 403 -23.00 1.46 0.39
C THR A 403 -24.45 1.14 0.06
N VAL A 404 -25.18 0.47 0.94
CA VAL A 404 -26.58 0.10 0.67
C VAL A 404 -27.58 1.16 1.14
N GLU A 405 -27.16 2.10 1.99
CA GLU A 405 -27.98 3.28 2.38
C GLU A 405 -28.06 4.31 1.26
N ASN A 406 -26.95 4.57 0.58
CA ASN A 406 -26.83 5.63 -0.41
C ASN A 406 -26.94 5.08 -1.84
N GLU A 407 -27.87 5.61 -2.63
CA GLU A 407 -28.08 5.19 -4.02
C GLU A 407 -26.85 5.38 -4.90
N ILE A 408 -26.09 6.47 -4.70
CA ILE A 408 -24.87 6.76 -5.46
C ILE A 408 -23.79 5.73 -5.14
N ASP A 409 -23.56 5.45 -3.86
CA ASP A 409 -22.56 4.48 -3.41
C ASP A 409 -22.95 3.06 -3.80
N PHE A 410 -24.25 2.73 -3.70
CA PHE A 410 -24.77 1.44 -4.15
C PHE A 410 -24.57 1.27 -5.65
N ASN A 411 -24.93 2.26 -6.47
CA ASN A 411 -24.74 2.19 -7.92
C ASN A 411 -23.26 2.08 -8.28
N THR A 412 -22.39 2.77 -7.53
CA THR A 412 -20.94 2.67 -7.66
C THR A 412 -20.46 1.25 -7.38
N TRP A 413 -20.84 0.65 -6.25
CA TRP A 413 -20.51 -0.74 -5.91
C TRP A 413 -21.11 -1.72 -6.93
N TYR A 414 -22.37 -1.53 -7.27
CA TYR A 414 -23.14 -2.37 -8.18
C TYR A 414 -22.49 -2.43 -9.57
N ASN A 415 -22.01 -1.30 -10.07
CA ASN A 415 -21.32 -1.28 -11.35
C ASN A 415 -19.96 -1.98 -11.23
N LYS A 416 -19.19 -1.74 -10.16
CA LYS A 416 -17.81 -2.23 -10.03
C LYS A 416 -17.71 -3.69 -9.61
N HIS A 417 -18.24 -4.02 -8.43
CA HIS A 417 -17.98 -5.25 -7.70
C HIS A 417 -18.97 -6.35 -8.09
N ARG A 418 -20.21 -6.00 -8.46
CA ARG A 418 -21.22 -6.98 -8.89
C ARG A 418 -20.77 -7.79 -10.11
N PHE A 419 -20.14 -7.12 -11.07
CA PHE A 419 -19.63 -7.77 -12.28
C PHE A 419 -18.55 -8.78 -11.94
N ILE A 420 -17.58 -8.41 -11.09
CA ILE A 420 -16.52 -9.31 -10.62
C ILE A 420 -17.12 -10.49 -9.86
N ALA A 421 -18.04 -10.24 -8.92
CA ALA A 421 -18.70 -11.29 -8.14
C ALA A 421 -19.40 -12.31 -9.06
N ARG A 422 -20.10 -11.85 -10.11
CA ARG A 422 -20.72 -12.74 -11.11
C ARG A 422 -19.68 -13.57 -11.87
N GLN A 423 -18.65 -12.92 -12.41
CA GLN A 423 -17.59 -13.63 -13.14
C GLN A 423 -16.90 -14.69 -12.25
N VAL A 424 -16.66 -14.37 -10.99
CA VAL A 424 -16.06 -15.30 -10.03
C VAL A 424 -16.99 -16.47 -9.71
N ILE A 425 -18.30 -16.24 -9.54
CA ILE A 425 -19.28 -17.33 -9.37
C ILE A 425 -19.27 -18.25 -10.60
N ASP A 426 -19.30 -17.68 -11.80
CA ASP A 426 -19.31 -18.45 -13.04
C ASP A 426 -18.01 -19.25 -13.21
N LEU A 427 -16.87 -18.65 -12.87
CA LEU A 427 -15.57 -19.30 -12.86
C LEU A 427 -15.53 -20.52 -11.91
N ILE A 428 -16.04 -20.37 -10.67
CA ILE A 428 -16.13 -21.49 -9.72
C ILE A 428 -17.04 -22.59 -10.26
N ARG A 429 -18.19 -22.22 -10.84
CA ARG A 429 -19.14 -23.19 -11.44
C ARG A 429 -18.51 -23.94 -12.61
N VAL A 430 -17.78 -23.26 -13.49
CA VAL A 430 -17.05 -23.87 -14.61
C VAL A 430 -16.01 -24.86 -14.07
N LYS A 431 -15.19 -24.46 -13.09
CA LYS A 431 -14.18 -25.35 -12.48
C LYS A 431 -14.82 -26.57 -11.79
N ARG A 432 -15.95 -26.39 -11.11
CA ARG A 432 -16.71 -27.49 -10.49
C ARG A 432 -17.22 -28.49 -11.55
N LYS A 433 -17.76 -28.00 -12.66
CA LYS A 433 -18.23 -28.84 -13.78
C LYS A 433 -17.09 -29.60 -14.49
N GLN A 434 -15.90 -29.01 -14.53
CA GLN A 434 -14.71 -29.66 -15.10
C GLN A 434 -14.17 -30.81 -14.22
N GLY A 435 -14.81 -31.10 -13.08
CA GLY A 435 -14.42 -32.22 -12.22
C GLY A 435 -13.05 -32.05 -11.58
N GLN A 436 -12.58 -30.80 -11.40
CA GLN A 436 -11.38 -30.54 -10.60
C GLN A 436 -11.59 -31.14 -9.21
N ARG A 437 -10.84 -32.19 -8.88
CA ARG A 437 -10.90 -32.91 -7.59
C ARG A 437 -10.39 -32.10 -6.39
N ARG A 438 -10.17 -30.79 -6.57
CA ARG A 438 -9.69 -29.87 -5.54
C ARG A 438 -10.89 -29.32 -4.76
N VAL A 439 -10.70 -29.05 -3.47
CA VAL A 439 -11.70 -28.33 -2.68
C VAL A 439 -11.87 -26.94 -3.31
N LEU A 440 -13.09 -26.59 -3.72
CA LEU A 440 -13.42 -25.26 -4.26
C LEU A 440 -14.20 -24.46 -3.23
N PRO A 441 -14.05 -23.12 -3.20
CA PRO A 441 -14.80 -22.29 -2.27
C PRO A 441 -16.30 -22.32 -2.55
N SER A 442 -17.07 -21.97 -1.51
CA SER A 442 -18.49 -21.70 -1.64
C SER A 442 -18.73 -20.41 -2.42
N THR A 443 -19.70 -20.43 -3.34
CA THR A 443 -20.18 -19.22 -4.06
C THR A 443 -21.20 -18.43 -3.26
N MET A 444 -21.57 -18.93 -2.08
CA MET A 444 -22.75 -18.47 -1.36
C MET A 444 -22.69 -17.00 -0.94
N LYS A 445 -21.60 -16.55 -0.33
CA LYS A 445 -21.45 -15.14 0.09
C LYS A 445 -21.58 -14.19 -1.10
N LEU A 446 -20.94 -14.53 -2.22
CA LEU A 446 -21.04 -13.77 -3.46
C LEU A 446 -22.48 -13.71 -3.97
N GLN A 447 -23.19 -14.85 -4.00
CA GLN A 447 -24.59 -14.90 -4.45
C GLN A 447 -25.52 -14.10 -3.53
N LEU A 448 -25.30 -14.13 -2.21
CA LEU A 448 -26.06 -13.32 -1.25
C LEU A 448 -25.84 -11.82 -1.45
N TRP A 449 -24.63 -11.36 -1.77
CA TRP A 449 -24.42 -9.95 -2.09
C TRP A 449 -25.16 -9.50 -3.35
N LEU A 450 -25.32 -10.40 -4.33
CA LEU A 450 -25.99 -10.08 -5.59
C LEU A 450 -27.50 -9.83 -5.48
N ILE A 451 -28.13 -10.20 -4.35
CA ILE A 451 -29.57 -9.99 -4.10
C ILE A 451 -29.90 -8.69 -3.36
N PHE A 452 -28.91 -7.95 -2.85
CA PHE A 452 -29.15 -6.65 -2.22
C PHE A 452 -29.57 -5.58 -3.24
N THR A 453 -30.34 -4.60 -2.74
CA THR A 453 -30.76 -3.37 -3.46
C THR A 453 -30.61 -2.17 -2.54
N VAL A 454 -30.55 -0.95 -3.09
CA VAL A 454 -30.56 0.30 -2.30
C VAL A 454 -31.69 0.26 -1.27
N GLY A 455 -31.37 0.58 -0.01
CA GLY A 455 -32.32 0.74 1.08
C GLY A 455 -33.21 -0.49 1.29
N TRP A 456 -32.75 -1.70 0.98
CA TRP A 456 -33.58 -2.90 1.00
C TRP A 456 -34.19 -3.21 2.38
N TYR A 457 -33.59 -2.70 3.46
CA TYR A 457 -34.07 -2.83 4.85
C TYR A 457 -34.84 -1.60 5.36
N SER A 458 -34.93 -0.53 4.58
CA SER A 458 -35.44 0.77 5.04
C SER A 458 -36.96 0.82 5.16
N ARG A 459 -37.68 -0.02 4.41
CA ARG A 459 -39.15 -0.06 4.34
C ARG A 459 -39.64 -1.51 4.28
N ASP A 460 -40.87 -1.75 4.74
CA ASP A 460 -41.43 -3.10 4.82
C ASP A 460 -41.60 -3.74 3.42
N ASP A 461 -42.03 -2.98 2.42
CA ASP A 461 -42.15 -3.44 1.03
C ASP A 461 -40.79 -3.86 0.43
N ALA A 462 -39.74 -3.08 0.73
CA ALA A 462 -38.38 -3.38 0.31
C ALA A 462 -37.82 -4.64 1.00
N CYS A 463 -38.10 -4.81 2.31
CA CYS A 463 -37.75 -6.00 3.07
C CYS A 463 -38.45 -7.24 2.50
N GLU A 464 -39.76 -7.17 2.22
CA GLU A 464 -40.50 -8.28 1.62
C GLU A 464 -39.94 -8.67 0.24
N ALA A 465 -39.57 -7.69 -0.58
CA ALA A 465 -38.93 -7.94 -1.88
C ALA A 465 -37.53 -8.56 -1.74
N PHE A 466 -36.75 -8.18 -0.71
CA PHE A 466 -35.49 -8.85 -0.38
C PHE A 466 -35.71 -10.30 0.06
N VAL A 467 -36.63 -10.54 1.01
CA VAL A 467 -36.94 -11.88 1.52
C VAL A 467 -37.39 -12.80 0.40
N THR A 468 -38.21 -12.32 -0.54
CA THR A 468 -38.62 -13.09 -1.71
C THR A 468 -37.43 -13.56 -2.55
N ARG A 469 -36.44 -12.67 -2.78
CA ARG A 469 -35.22 -13.00 -3.52
C ARG A 469 -34.29 -13.92 -2.72
N LEU A 470 -34.21 -13.72 -1.41
CA LEU A 470 -33.48 -14.60 -0.50
C LEU A 470 -34.06 -16.01 -0.53
N GLU A 471 -35.38 -16.17 -0.42
CA GLU A 471 -36.04 -17.48 -0.49
C GLU A 471 -35.75 -18.21 -1.82
N GLN A 472 -35.83 -17.49 -2.95
CA GLN A 472 -35.48 -18.05 -4.26
C GLN A 472 -34.01 -18.52 -4.31
N LEU A 473 -33.10 -17.71 -3.76
CA LEU A 473 -31.68 -18.06 -3.70
C LEU A 473 -31.44 -19.26 -2.78
N LEU A 474 -32.03 -19.28 -1.58
CA LEU A 474 -31.91 -20.39 -0.63
C LEU A 474 -32.40 -21.71 -1.22
N LEU A 475 -33.54 -21.69 -1.92
CA LEU A 475 -34.06 -22.87 -2.61
C LEU A 475 -33.09 -23.34 -3.71
N SER A 476 -32.49 -22.43 -4.47
CA SER A 476 -31.49 -22.79 -5.49
C SER A 476 -30.23 -23.39 -4.87
N LEU A 477 -29.75 -22.84 -3.76
CA LEU A 477 -28.57 -23.32 -3.04
C LEU A 477 -28.79 -24.70 -2.44
N LEU A 478 -29.98 -24.95 -1.88
CA LEU A 478 -30.35 -26.25 -1.32
C LEU A 478 -30.57 -27.33 -2.40
N GLN A 479 -30.83 -26.93 -3.65
CA GLN A 479 -31.00 -27.83 -4.80
C GLN A 479 -29.69 -28.16 -5.53
N GLU A 480 -28.63 -27.34 -5.38
CA GLU A 480 -27.37 -27.52 -6.11
C GLU A 480 -26.58 -28.79 -5.68
N ASP A 481 -26.94 -29.47 -4.59
CA ASP A 481 -26.21 -30.63 -4.03
C ASP A 481 -27.18 -31.63 -3.34
N GLU A 482 -27.03 -32.94 -3.59
CA GLU A 482 -27.86 -33.99 -2.97
C GLU A 482 -27.74 -34.02 -1.44
N ALA A 483 -26.64 -33.48 -0.88
CA ALA A 483 -26.45 -33.28 0.55
C ALA A 483 -27.00 -31.95 1.09
N GLY A 484 -27.73 -31.16 0.28
CA GLY A 484 -28.15 -29.79 0.58
C GLY A 484 -28.92 -29.62 1.90
N ALA A 485 -29.73 -30.62 2.28
CA ALA A 485 -30.46 -30.62 3.55
C ALA A 485 -29.54 -30.69 4.78
N PHE A 486 -28.31 -31.18 4.69
CA PHE A 486 -27.34 -31.20 5.79
C PHE A 486 -26.48 -29.93 5.88
N ARG A 487 -26.57 -29.05 4.87
CA ARG A 487 -25.79 -27.81 4.78
C ARG A 487 -26.54 -26.56 5.22
N TRP A 488 -27.78 -26.71 5.68
CA TRP A 488 -28.61 -25.57 6.10
C TRP A 488 -27.94 -24.70 7.17
N TRP A 489 -27.10 -25.29 8.04
CA TRP A 489 -26.36 -24.57 9.08
C TRP A 489 -25.22 -23.69 8.51
N ASP A 490 -24.51 -24.15 7.47
CA ASP A 490 -23.51 -23.35 6.76
C ASP A 490 -24.20 -22.19 6.06
N ILE A 491 -25.35 -22.49 5.46
CA ILE A 491 -26.17 -21.52 4.72
C ILE A 491 -26.72 -20.47 5.69
N SER A 492 -27.25 -20.87 6.84
CA SER A 492 -27.74 -19.92 7.83
C SER A 492 -26.62 -19.03 8.34
N ARG A 493 -25.46 -19.59 8.71
CA ARG A 493 -24.31 -18.80 9.19
C ARG A 493 -23.85 -17.78 8.14
N ALA A 494 -23.61 -18.20 6.91
CA ALA A 494 -23.19 -17.28 5.86
C ALA A 494 -24.25 -16.22 5.53
N THR A 495 -25.55 -16.56 5.65
CA THR A 495 -26.65 -15.59 5.49
C THR A 495 -26.66 -14.59 6.64
N CYS A 496 -26.48 -15.03 7.89
CA CYS A 496 -26.35 -14.16 9.06
C CYS A 496 -25.19 -13.18 8.87
N ASP A 497 -23.99 -13.69 8.59
CA ASP A 497 -22.78 -12.88 8.40
C ASP A 497 -23.01 -11.78 7.36
N VAL A 498 -23.58 -12.14 6.21
CA VAL A 498 -23.79 -11.22 5.08
C VAL A 498 -24.88 -10.19 5.38
N VAL A 499 -25.99 -10.61 5.98
CA VAL A 499 -27.10 -9.71 6.33
C VAL A 499 -26.67 -8.75 7.42
N GLN A 500 -25.95 -9.21 8.45
CA GLN A 500 -25.50 -8.37 9.55
C GLN A 500 -24.47 -7.33 9.12
N ALA A 501 -23.57 -7.69 8.19
CA ALA A 501 -22.53 -6.79 7.71
C ALA A 501 -23.07 -5.48 7.09
N VAL A 502 -24.35 -5.44 6.73
CA VAL A 502 -24.99 -4.28 6.10
C VAL A 502 -26.03 -3.58 6.98
N LEU A 503 -26.30 -4.07 8.20
CA LEU A 503 -27.30 -3.48 9.11
C LEU A 503 -26.61 -2.74 10.26
N ASN A 504 -26.88 -1.44 10.37
CA ASN A 504 -26.20 -0.56 11.32
C ASN A 504 -26.97 -0.44 12.64
N THR A 505 -28.31 -0.43 12.59
CA THR A 505 -29.15 -0.13 13.76
C THR A 505 -29.95 -1.33 14.26
N GLU A 506 -30.32 -1.31 15.54
CA GLU A 506 -31.22 -2.33 16.11
C GLU A 506 -32.59 -2.33 15.43
N ALA A 507 -33.12 -1.16 15.08
CA ALA A 507 -34.41 -1.05 14.41
C ALA A 507 -34.42 -1.77 13.04
N GLU A 508 -33.31 -1.64 12.29
CA GLU A 508 -33.12 -2.36 11.02
C GLU A 508 -33.01 -3.86 11.25
N ARG A 509 -32.21 -4.31 12.23
CA ARG A 509 -32.08 -5.74 12.58
C ARG A 509 -33.42 -6.34 12.96
N LEU A 510 -34.20 -5.69 13.81
CA LEU A 510 -35.52 -6.14 14.24
C LEU A 510 -36.53 -6.17 13.08
N ARG A 511 -36.51 -5.17 12.20
CA ARG A 511 -37.38 -5.16 11.00
C ARG A 511 -37.03 -6.29 10.05
N VAL A 512 -35.75 -6.47 9.74
CA VAL A 512 -35.28 -7.57 8.87
C VAL A 512 -35.60 -8.92 9.51
N ALA A 513 -35.37 -9.10 10.81
CA ALA A 513 -35.73 -10.32 11.53
C ALA A 513 -37.24 -10.64 11.41
N TYR A 514 -38.10 -9.64 11.54
CA TYR A 514 -39.55 -9.81 11.41
C TYR A 514 -39.97 -10.34 10.03
N HIS A 515 -39.36 -9.81 8.96
CA HIS A 515 -39.68 -10.18 7.58
C HIS A 515 -39.01 -11.49 7.17
N VAL A 516 -37.71 -11.66 7.45
CA VAL A 516 -36.95 -12.89 7.13
C VAL A 516 -37.55 -14.07 7.87
N GLY A 517 -37.91 -13.90 9.15
CA GLY A 517 -38.51 -14.96 9.94
C GLY A 517 -39.94 -15.33 9.55
N ARG A 518 -40.53 -14.72 8.52
CA ARG A 518 -41.83 -15.13 8.00
C ARG A 518 -41.73 -16.52 7.37
N LEU A 519 -42.34 -17.50 8.02
CA LEU A 519 -42.45 -18.85 7.46
C LEU A 519 -43.38 -18.84 6.24
N GLY A 520 -43.02 -19.61 5.22
CA GLY A 520 -43.85 -19.69 4.03
C GLY A 520 -45.23 -20.28 4.38
N ARG A 521 -46.32 -19.57 4.07
CA ARG A 521 -47.68 -20.15 4.17
C ARG A 521 -47.85 -21.19 3.05
N ALA A 522 -47.38 -22.41 3.25
CA ALA A 522 -47.51 -23.46 2.26
C ALA A 522 -48.91 -24.11 2.34
N ARG A 523 -49.79 -23.65 1.46
CA ARG A 523 -50.81 -24.52 0.85
C ARG A 523 -50.08 -25.57 0.00
N GLU A 524 -50.43 -26.83 0.24
CA GLU A 524 -50.32 -28.03 -0.62
C GLU A 524 -49.25 -27.98 -1.73
N ALA A 525 -48.05 -28.43 -1.40
CA ALA A 525 -47.04 -28.79 -2.39
C ALA A 525 -46.98 -30.31 -2.54
N ALA A 526 -47.09 -30.79 -3.77
CA ALA A 526 -47.03 -32.21 -4.09
C ALA A 526 -45.58 -32.72 -4.06
N GLY A 527 -45.18 -33.40 -2.98
CA GLY A 527 -43.97 -34.24 -2.92
C GLY A 527 -43.08 -34.06 -1.68
N GLU A 528 -42.58 -35.17 -1.15
CA GLU A 528 -41.75 -35.23 0.08
C GLU A 528 -40.41 -34.49 -0.06
N ALA A 529 -39.76 -34.54 -1.22
CA ALA A 529 -38.51 -33.81 -1.48
C ALA A 529 -38.70 -32.28 -1.46
N SER A 530 -39.84 -31.79 -1.94
CA SER A 530 -40.18 -30.35 -1.86
C SER A 530 -40.44 -29.93 -0.41
N ARG A 531 -40.99 -30.83 0.41
CA ARG A 531 -41.22 -30.59 1.85
C ARG A 531 -39.89 -30.44 2.61
N GLN A 532 -38.91 -31.32 2.37
CA GLN A 532 -37.61 -31.26 3.04
C GLN A 532 -36.84 -29.97 2.72
N LEU A 533 -36.79 -29.56 1.45
CA LEU A 533 -36.14 -28.30 1.03
C LEU A 533 -36.81 -27.06 1.66
N ARG A 534 -38.14 -27.08 1.81
CA ARG A 534 -38.88 -25.99 2.48
C ARG A 534 -38.54 -25.93 3.96
N VAL A 535 -38.55 -27.06 4.66
CA VAL A 535 -38.20 -27.10 6.10
C VAL A 535 -36.78 -26.57 6.31
N ALA A 536 -35.83 -26.94 5.45
CA ALA A 536 -34.46 -26.42 5.52
C ALA A 536 -34.40 -24.89 5.27
N SER A 537 -35.14 -24.37 4.28
CA SER A 537 -35.23 -22.94 4.01
C SER A 537 -35.87 -22.17 5.18
N ASP A 538 -36.95 -22.69 5.76
CA ASP A 538 -37.62 -22.12 6.92
C ASP A 538 -36.71 -22.13 8.16
N LEU A 539 -35.93 -23.20 8.37
CA LEU A 539 -34.91 -23.26 9.41
C LEU A 539 -33.84 -22.17 9.24
N ILE A 540 -33.32 -21.98 8.02
CA ILE A 540 -32.34 -20.93 7.73
C ILE A 540 -32.92 -19.55 8.05
N LYS A 541 -34.14 -19.27 7.60
CA LYS A 541 -34.82 -17.99 7.85
C LYS A 541 -35.03 -17.72 9.34
N VAL A 542 -35.50 -18.73 10.09
CA VAL A 542 -35.68 -18.62 11.54
C VAL A 542 -34.34 -18.39 12.21
N GLU A 543 -33.29 -19.13 11.83
CA GLU A 543 -31.94 -18.95 12.36
C GLU A 543 -31.45 -17.51 12.19
N VAL A 544 -31.56 -16.98 10.98
CA VAL A 544 -31.15 -15.60 10.66
C VAL A 544 -31.96 -14.58 11.47
N ALA A 545 -33.27 -14.79 11.61
CA ALA A 545 -34.11 -13.89 12.41
C ALA A 545 -33.72 -13.93 13.90
N LEU A 546 -33.50 -15.12 14.46
CA LEU A 546 -33.10 -15.29 15.87
C LEU A 546 -31.74 -14.65 16.16
N ASP A 547 -30.76 -14.83 15.27
CA ASP A 547 -29.42 -14.27 15.40
C ASP A 547 -29.43 -12.73 15.32
N LEU A 548 -30.23 -12.15 14.42
CA LEU A 548 -30.47 -10.70 14.38
C LEU A 548 -31.13 -10.17 15.66
N MET A 549 -32.08 -10.92 16.23
CA MET A 549 -32.74 -10.57 17.48
C MET A 549 -31.79 -10.66 18.68
N ASP A 550 -30.79 -11.55 18.68
CA ASP A 550 -29.81 -11.70 19.76
C ASP A 550 -28.87 -10.51 19.91
N GLN A 551 -28.73 -9.72 18.85
CA GLN A 551 -27.94 -8.49 18.85
C GLN A 551 -28.72 -7.25 19.32
N CYS A 552 -29.97 -7.42 19.78
CA CYS A 552 -30.84 -6.33 20.19
C CYS A 552 -31.31 -6.48 21.65
N GLU A 553 -31.56 -5.34 22.31
CA GLU A 553 -32.15 -5.31 23.67
C GLU A 553 -33.57 -5.90 23.71
N ARG A 554 -33.91 -6.60 24.81
CA ARG A 554 -35.18 -7.35 24.93
C ARG A 554 -36.41 -6.47 24.98
N ASP A 555 -36.32 -5.33 25.64
CA ASP A 555 -37.41 -4.38 25.82
C ASP A 555 -37.82 -3.68 24.50
N LYS A 556 -36.89 -3.62 23.54
CA LYS A 556 -37.14 -3.10 22.19
C LYS A 556 -37.83 -4.09 21.25
N MET A 557 -38.02 -5.34 21.67
CA MET A 557 -38.77 -6.33 20.89
C MET A 557 -40.27 -5.99 20.92
N GLY A 558 -40.75 -5.36 19.86
CA GLY A 558 -42.17 -5.05 19.68
C GLY A 558 -43.05 -6.31 19.60
N ASP A 559 -44.34 -6.14 19.87
CA ASP A 559 -45.31 -7.25 19.93
C ASP A 559 -45.44 -8.06 18.63
N SER A 560 -45.14 -7.43 17.48
CA SER A 560 -45.10 -8.11 16.18
C SER A 560 -44.05 -9.21 16.12
N LEU A 561 -42.86 -9.01 16.72
CA LEU A 561 -41.81 -10.03 16.77
C LEU A 561 -42.12 -11.11 17.81
N LYS A 562 -42.73 -10.76 18.95
CA LYS A 562 -43.21 -11.75 19.93
C LYS A 562 -44.22 -12.69 19.28
N ARG A 563 -45.17 -12.14 18.51
CA ARG A 563 -46.12 -12.94 17.72
C ARG A 563 -45.42 -13.86 16.71
N ARG A 564 -44.34 -13.41 16.07
CA ARG A 564 -43.54 -14.27 15.18
C ARG A 564 -42.91 -15.45 15.92
N VAL A 565 -42.35 -15.22 17.11
CA VAL A 565 -41.81 -16.31 17.94
C VAL A 565 -42.90 -17.32 18.31
N GLU A 566 -44.11 -16.85 18.63
CA GLU A 566 -45.27 -17.72 18.87
C GLU A 566 -45.67 -18.52 17.63
N GLU A 567 -45.65 -17.91 16.44
CA GLU A 567 -45.88 -18.62 15.18
C GLU A 567 -44.83 -19.70 14.94
N TRP A 568 -43.55 -19.46 15.25
CA TRP A 568 -42.49 -20.47 15.12
C TRP A 568 -42.65 -21.62 16.12
N ARG A 569 -43.10 -21.33 17.35
CA ARG A 569 -43.43 -22.36 18.36
C ARG A 569 -44.60 -23.24 17.93
N ALA A 570 -45.55 -22.66 17.19
CA ALA A 570 -46.71 -23.35 16.65
C ALA A 570 -46.46 -24.00 15.28
N CYS A 571 -45.25 -23.92 14.74
CA CYS A 571 -44.91 -24.49 13.43
C CYS A 571 -45.00 -26.02 13.45
N ASP A 572 -45.49 -26.61 12.35
CA ASP A 572 -45.60 -28.07 12.17
C ASP A 572 -44.25 -28.79 12.07
N SER A 573 -43.14 -28.06 11.98
CA SER A 573 -41.79 -28.61 11.92
C SER A 573 -41.16 -28.68 13.31
N ASP A 574 -40.92 -29.90 13.79
CA ASP A 574 -40.22 -30.15 15.06
C ASP A 574 -38.85 -29.47 15.13
N ALA A 575 -38.12 -29.44 14.03
CA ALA A 575 -36.80 -28.81 13.97
C ALA A 575 -36.87 -27.30 14.22
N VAL A 576 -37.88 -26.62 13.67
CA VAL A 576 -38.10 -25.18 13.90
C VAL A 576 -38.45 -24.94 15.36
N ARG A 577 -39.39 -25.73 15.91
CA ARG A 577 -39.80 -25.63 17.33
C ARG A 577 -38.63 -25.86 18.28
N GLU A 578 -37.84 -26.88 18.04
CA GLU A 578 -36.65 -27.19 18.83
C GLU A 578 -35.63 -26.05 18.78
N ARG A 579 -35.40 -25.45 17.60
CA ARG A 579 -34.43 -24.37 17.48
C ARG A 579 -34.83 -23.13 18.27
N VAL A 580 -36.11 -22.75 18.19
CA VAL A 580 -36.69 -21.65 18.96
C VAL A 580 -36.60 -21.93 20.46
N PHE A 581 -36.97 -23.14 20.90
CA PHE A 581 -36.86 -23.53 22.30
C PHE A 581 -35.42 -23.39 22.85
N ARG A 582 -34.42 -23.86 22.09
CA ARG A 582 -33.00 -23.71 22.47
C ARG A 582 -32.58 -22.25 22.59
N TRP A 583 -33.02 -21.41 21.66
CA TRP A 583 -32.75 -19.97 21.69
C TRP A 583 -33.34 -19.29 22.93
N GLU A 584 -34.60 -19.56 23.27
CA GLU A 584 -35.26 -18.97 24.44
C GLU A 584 -34.62 -19.41 25.75
N LYS A 585 -34.20 -20.69 25.83
CA LYS A 585 -33.48 -21.21 26.98
C LYS A 585 -32.14 -20.48 27.18
N ASN A 586 -31.37 -20.30 26.10
CA ASN A 586 -30.08 -19.61 26.15
C ASN A 586 -30.24 -18.13 26.52
N ARG A 587 -31.29 -17.46 26.03
CA ARG A 587 -31.57 -16.08 26.46
C ARG A 587 -32.02 -16.05 27.92
N SER A 588 -32.88 -16.93 28.39
CA SER A 588 -33.36 -16.91 29.78
C SER A 588 -32.27 -17.17 30.83
N SER A 589 -31.14 -17.76 30.44
CA SER A 589 -29.97 -17.97 31.31
C SER A 589 -28.97 -16.81 31.37
N LEU A 590 -29.16 -15.77 30.55
CA LEU A 590 -28.42 -14.50 30.54
C LEU A 590 -29.30 -13.41 31.14
#